data_AF-A0A6A6YY99-F1
#
_entry.id   AF-A0A6A6YY99-F1
#
_cell.length_a   1.000
_cell.length_b   1.000
_cell.length_c   1.000
_cell.angle_alpha   90.00
_cell.angle_beta   90.00
_cell.angle_gamma   90.00
#
_symmetry.space_group_name_H-M   'P 1'
#
loop_
_entity.id
_entity.type
_entity.pdbx_description
1 polymer ?
#
loop_
_entity_poly.entity_id
_entity_poly.type
_entity_poly.pdbx_seq_one_letter_code
_entity_poly.pdbx_strand_id
1 'polypeptide(L)'
;MDKMKAALAALRSDPELSITDAAKHYGCGRSGLSKRFNGKTSARDDALENQQFLDRAQSNALIKHIHELTERSLPPIISMLRNIAFKIKGERPGYNWPT
;
A
#
# COMPACT_ATOMS: atom_id res chain seq x y z
N MET A 1 3.76 -15.03 -9.26
CA MET A 1 2.31 -14.76 -9.12
C MET A 1 1.92 -15.00 -7.67
N ASP A 2 1.32 -14.01 -7.01
CA ASP A 2 0.81 -14.18 -5.64
C ASP A 2 -0.37 -15.16 -5.66
N LYS A 3 -0.17 -16.35 -5.08
CA LYS A 3 -1.16 -17.44 -5.02
C LYS A 3 -2.50 -16.98 -4.43
N MET A 4 -2.46 -16.05 -3.48
CA MET A 4 -3.66 -15.52 -2.84
C MET A 4 -4.46 -14.62 -3.80
N LYS A 5 -3.78 -13.76 -4.57
CA LYS A 5 -4.42 -12.91 -5.59
C LYS A 5 -5.04 -13.74 -6.70
N ALA A 6 -4.35 -14.79 -7.16
CA ALA A 6 -4.88 -15.70 -8.18
C ALA A 6 -6.15 -16.43 -7.70
N ALA A 7 -6.13 -16.95 -6.46
CA ALA A 7 -7.30 -17.60 -5.86
C ALA A 7 -8.49 -16.64 -5.66
N LEU A 8 -8.24 -15.40 -5.26
CA LEU A 8 -9.28 -14.37 -5.14
C LEU A 8 -9.87 -13.97 -6.50
N ALA A 9 -9.05 -13.91 -7.55
CA ALA A 9 -9.53 -13.65 -8.90
C ALA A 9 -10.46 -14.77 -9.39
N ALA A 10 -10.05 -16.04 -9.20
CA ALA A 10 -10.85 -17.20 -9.57
C ALA A 10 -12.23 -17.23 -8.85
N LEU A 11 -12.24 -16.98 -7.53
CA LEU A 11 -13.49 -16.91 -6.76
C LEU A 11 -14.42 -15.75 -7.14
N ARG A 12 -13.86 -14.67 -7.71
CA ARG A 12 -14.67 -13.54 -8.20
C ARG A 12 -15.23 -13.79 -9.59
N SER A 13 -14.52 -14.56 -10.41
CA SER A 13 -14.93 -14.91 -11.77
C SER A 13 -15.95 -16.05 -11.80
N ASP A 14 -15.88 -16.99 -10.86
CA ASP A 14 -16.77 -18.14 -10.79
C ASP A 14 -17.50 -18.18 -9.42
N PRO A 15 -18.81 -17.84 -9.39
CA PRO A 15 -19.60 -17.82 -8.16
C PRO A 15 -19.93 -19.22 -7.61
N GLU A 16 -19.81 -20.28 -8.42
CA GLU A 16 -20.04 -21.67 -7.97
C GLU A 16 -18.78 -22.28 -7.36
N LEU A 17 -17.62 -21.64 -7.55
CA LEU A 17 -16.35 -22.14 -7.04
C LEU A 17 -16.29 -22.05 -5.51
N SER A 18 -16.17 -23.20 -4.86
CA SER A 18 -15.96 -23.26 -3.41
C SER A 18 -14.60 -22.68 -3.01
N ILE A 19 -14.59 -21.91 -1.92
CA ILE A 19 -13.37 -21.35 -1.32
C ILE A 19 -12.37 -22.47 -0.97
N THR A 20 -12.86 -23.64 -0.58
CA THR A 20 -12.01 -24.79 -0.24
C THR A 20 -11.28 -25.32 -1.47
N ASP A 21 -11.97 -25.41 -2.60
CA ASP A 21 -11.41 -25.95 -3.84
C ASP A 21 -10.45 -24.96 -4.50
N ALA A 22 -10.79 -23.66 -4.47
CA ALA A 22 -9.86 -22.60 -4.84
C ALA A 22 -8.59 -22.63 -3.97
N ALA A 23 -8.73 -22.77 -2.64
CA ALA A 23 -7.58 -22.82 -1.74
C ALA A 23 -6.66 -24.01 -2.03
N LYS A 24 -7.22 -25.19 -2.32
CA LYS A 24 -6.46 -26.38 -2.71
C LYS A 24 -5.77 -26.20 -4.06
N HIS A 25 -6.51 -25.73 -5.06
CA HIS A 25 -6.01 -25.56 -6.43
C HIS A 25 -4.81 -24.59 -6.49
N TYR A 26 -4.90 -23.46 -5.79
CA TYR A 26 -3.85 -22.43 -5.78
C TYR A 26 -2.84 -22.60 -4.64
N GLY A 27 -3.02 -23.57 -3.75
CA GLY A 27 -2.13 -23.84 -2.62
C GLY A 27 -2.03 -22.68 -1.62
N CYS A 28 -3.15 -22.04 -1.29
CA CYS A 28 -3.23 -20.95 -0.32
C CYS A 28 -4.09 -21.33 0.90
N GLY A 29 -3.90 -20.65 2.04
CA GLY A 29 -4.63 -20.97 3.27
C GLY A 29 -6.12 -20.60 3.17
N ARG A 30 -7.01 -21.59 3.26
CA ARG A 30 -8.48 -21.43 3.14
C ARG A 30 -9.06 -20.36 4.07
N SER A 31 -8.63 -20.30 5.33
CA SER A 31 -9.11 -19.30 6.30
C SER A 31 -8.73 -17.87 5.88
N GLY A 32 -7.49 -17.68 5.41
CA GLY A 32 -7.03 -16.39 4.90
C GLY A 32 -7.76 -15.98 3.64
N LEU A 33 -7.98 -16.92 2.71
CA LEU A 33 -8.72 -16.70 1.48
C LEU A 33 -10.17 -16.26 1.76
N SER A 34 -10.87 -16.96 2.66
CA SER A 34 -12.24 -16.62 3.05
C SER A 34 -12.35 -15.24 3.69
N LYS A 35 -11.44 -14.89 4.61
CA LYS A 35 -11.43 -13.55 5.24
C LYS A 35 -11.21 -12.45 4.20
N ARG A 36 -10.29 -12.65 3.26
CA ARG A 36 -9.98 -11.70 2.19
C ARG A 36 -11.12 -11.55 1.18
N PHE A 37 -11.75 -12.65 0.79
CA PHE A 37 -12.89 -12.64 -0.13
C PHE A 37 -14.09 -11.89 0.46
N ASN A 38 -14.36 -12.10 1.75
CA ASN A 38 -15.42 -11.41 2.50
C ASN A 38 -15.04 -10.00 3.00
N GLY A 39 -13.92 -9.43 2.55
CA GLY A 39 -13.50 -8.07 2.94
C GLY A 39 -13.07 -7.89 4.40
N LYS A 40 -12.89 -8.97 5.18
CA LYS A 40 -12.46 -8.91 6.59
C LYS A 40 -10.97 -8.62 6.76
N THR A 41 -10.16 -8.82 5.73
CA THR A 41 -8.71 -8.62 5.78
C THR A 41 -8.18 -8.23 4.40
N SER A 42 -7.32 -7.22 4.34
CA SER A 42 -6.71 -6.70 3.10
C SER A 42 -5.32 -7.30 2.85
N ALA A 43 -4.75 -7.12 1.66
CA ALA A 43 -3.31 -7.38 1.49
C ALA A 43 -2.51 -6.45 2.41
N ARG A 44 -1.33 -6.91 2.83
CA ARG A 44 -0.47 -6.10 3.71
C ARG A 44 -0.11 -4.78 3.02
N ASP A 45 0.19 -4.83 1.73
CA ASP A 45 0.53 -3.66 0.94
C ASP A 45 -0.63 -2.67 0.86
N ASP A 46 -1.85 -3.14 0.54
CA ASP A 46 -3.05 -2.29 0.53
C ASP A 46 -3.33 -1.66 1.91
N ALA A 47 -3.12 -2.44 2.99
CA ALA A 47 -3.27 -1.95 4.35
C ALA A 47 -2.22 -0.88 4.70
N LEU A 48 -0.98 -1.06 4.25
CA LEU A 48 0.10 -0.09 4.44
C LEU A 48 -0.16 1.20 3.64
N GLU A 49 -0.61 1.09 2.39
CA GLU A 49 -0.95 2.24 1.56
C GLU A 49 -2.06 3.09 2.20
N ASN A 50 -3.10 2.45 2.75
CA ASN A 50 -4.16 3.15 3.46
C ASN A 50 -3.72 3.78 4.80
N GLN A 51 -2.64 3.30 5.41
CA GLN A 51 -2.10 3.84 6.66
C GLN A 51 -1.08 4.96 6.43
N GLN A 52 -0.54 5.07 5.22
CA GLN A 52 0.46 6.09 4.89
C GLN A 52 -0.22 7.43 4.59
N PHE A 53 0.45 8.51 4.98
CA PHE A 53 -0.03 9.85 4.63
C PHE A 53 0.14 10.12 3.14
N LEU A 54 1.26 9.70 2.55
CA LEU A 54 1.54 9.79 1.12
C LEU A 54 1.35 8.41 0.49
N ASP A 55 0.70 8.36 -0.67
CA ASP A 55 0.70 7.13 -1.47
C ASP A 55 2.11 6.82 -2.01
N ARG A 56 2.26 5.67 -2.69
CA ARG A 56 3.56 5.23 -3.21
C ARG A 56 4.15 6.22 -4.24
N ALA A 57 3.33 6.80 -5.10
CA ALA A 57 3.79 7.72 -6.14
C ALA A 57 4.21 9.06 -5.51
N GLN A 58 3.43 9.57 -4.56
CA GLN A 58 3.73 10.76 -3.78
C GLN A 58 5.00 10.60 -2.94
N SER A 59 5.18 9.43 -2.32
CA SER A 59 6.40 9.10 -1.56
C SER A 59 7.63 9.10 -2.47
N ASN A 60 7.53 8.52 -3.67
CA ASN A 60 8.60 8.56 -4.66
C ASN A 60 8.93 10.00 -5.10
N ALA A 61 7.93 10.85 -5.27
CA ALA A 61 8.14 12.27 -5.59
C ALA A 61 8.88 13.01 -4.47
N LEU A 62 8.52 12.76 -3.20
CA LEU A 62 9.23 13.32 -2.05
C LEU A 62 10.68 12.83 -1.97
N ILE A 63 10.91 11.53 -2.17
CA ILE A 63 12.26 10.93 -2.18
C ILE A 63 13.11 11.55 -3.30
N LYS A 64 12.53 11.74 -4.49
CA LYS A 64 13.22 12.43 -5.60
C LYS A 64 13.67 13.83 -5.20
N HIS A 65 12.80 14.61 -4.55
CA HIS A 65 13.18 15.93 -4.05
C HIS A 65 14.27 15.87 -2.97
N ILE A 66 14.25 14.88 -2.08
CA ILE A 66 15.33 14.67 -1.10
C ILE A 66 16.65 14.43 -1.82
N HIS A 67 16.67 13.55 -2.83
CA HIS A 67 17.86 13.27 -3.61
C HIS A 67 18.39 14.53 -4.32
N GLU A 68 17.53 15.28 -5.01
CA GLU A 68 17.88 16.54 -5.68
C GLU A 68 18.52 17.57 -4.72
N LEU A 69 18.04 17.63 -3.47
CA LEU A 69 18.63 18.50 -2.43
C LEU A 69 20.01 18.00 -2.01
N THR A 70 20.14 16.71 -1.71
CA THR A 70 21.41 16.11 -1.27
C THR A 70 22.48 16.18 -2.34
N GLU A 71 22.13 15.99 -3.61
CA GLU A 71 23.04 16.14 -4.76
C GLU A 71 23.56 17.57 -4.90
N ARG A 72 22.76 18.56 -4.49
CA ARG A 72 23.14 19.98 -4.45
C ARG A 72 23.84 20.37 -3.15
N SER A 73 24.24 19.40 -2.32
CA SER A 73 24.83 19.63 -1.00
C SER A 73 23.94 20.45 -0.06
N LEU A 74 22.62 20.45 -0.29
CA LEU A 74 21.63 21.08 0.59
C LEU A 74 21.05 20.01 1.52
N PRO A 75 21.21 20.15 2.85
CA PRO A 75 20.64 19.18 3.77
C PRO A 75 19.11 19.30 3.75
N PRO A 76 18.37 18.17 3.63
CA PRO A 76 16.93 18.19 3.73
C PRO A 76 16.51 18.50 5.18
N ILE A 77 15.84 19.64 5.38
CA ILE A 77 15.31 20.06 6.69
C ILE A 77 13.91 19.47 6.86
N ILE A 78 13.59 18.93 8.04
CA ILE A 78 12.30 18.30 8.34
C ILE A 78 11.11 19.21 8.04
N SER A 79 11.18 20.48 8.45
CA SER A 79 10.14 21.48 8.16
C SER A 79 9.92 21.68 6.65
N MET A 80 11.00 21.62 5.86
CA MET A 80 10.94 21.70 4.40
C MET A 80 10.32 20.44 3.80
N LEU A 81 10.68 19.26 4.28
CA LEU A 81 10.05 18.00 3.84
C LEU A 81 8.55 17.96 4.12
N ARG A 82 8.13 18.47 5.29
CA ARG A 82 6.71 18.62 5.63
C ARG A 82 5.99 19.56 4.65
N ASN A 83 6.62 20.67 4.28
CA ASN A 83 6.07 21.60 3.29
C ASN A 83 6.00 21.00 1.89
N ILE A 84 6.99 20.19 1.49
CA ILE A 84 6.97 19.48 0.21
C ILE A 84 5.86 18.41 0.21
N ALA A 85 5.72 17.64 1.29
CA ALA A 85 4.64 16.67 1.44
C ALA A 85 3.25 17.35 1.37
N PHE A 86 3.09 18.50 2.01
CA PHE A 86 1.89 19.34 1.87
C PHE A 86 1.63 19.75 0.41
N LYS A 87 2.66 20.19 -0.31
CA LYS A 87 2.54 20.58 -1.73
C LYS A 87 2.18 19.40 -2.63
N ILE A 88 2.71 18.21 -2.36
CA ILE A 88 2.44 17.00 -3.15
C ILE A 88 1.01 16.52 -2.95
N LYS A 89 0.53 16.48 -1.71
CA LYS A 89 -0.79 15.91 -1.39
C LYS A 89 -1.93 16.93 -1.38
N GLY A 90 -1.64 18.20 -1.12
CA GLY A 90 -2.64 19.25 -0.92
C GLY A 90 -3.25 19.28 0.49
N GLU A 91 -2.81 18.39 1.39
CA GLU A 91 -3.28 18.28 2.77
C GLU A 91 -2.10 18.44 3.74
N ARG A 92 -2.32 19.04 4.92
CA ARG A 92 -1.25 19.19 5.91
C ARG A 92 -0.92 17.83 6.56
N PRO A 93 0.37 17.45 6.63
CA PRO A 93 0.77 16.27 7.39
C PRO A 93 0.39 16.41 8.87
N GLY A 94 -0.15 15.33 9.45
CA GLY A 94 -0.69 15.31 10.81
C GLY A 94 0.38 15.45 11.91
N TYR A 95 -0.09 15.36 13.16
CA TYR A 95 0.76 15.51 14.35
C TYR A 95 1.92 14.51 14.42
N ASN A 96 1.69 13.25 14.01
CA ASN A 96 2.70 12.19 14.06
C ASN A 96 3.79 12.30 12.97
N TRP A 97 3.73 13.30 12.09
CA TRP A 97 4.82 13.56 11.16
C TRP A 97 6.03 14.18 11.88
N PRO A 98 7.27 13.98 11.38
CA PRO A 98 8.45 14.62 11.95
C PRO A 98 8.35 16.15 11.89
N THR A 99 8.80 16.84 12.96
CA THR A 99 8.77 18.31 13.12
C THR A 99 10.18 18.88 13.17
#